data_AF-A0A920RSR3-F1
#
_entry.id   AF-A0A920RSR3-F1
#
_cell.length_a   1.000
_cell.length_b   1.000
_cell.length_c   1.000
_cell.angle_alpha   90.00
_cell.angle_beta   90.00
_cell.angle_gamma   90.00
#
_symmetry.space_group_name_H-M   'P 1'
#
loop_
_entity.id
_entity.type
_entity.pdbx_description
1 polymer ?
#
loop_
_entity_poly.entity_id
_entity_poly.type
_entity_poly.pdbx_seq_one_letter_code
_entity_poly.pdbx_strand_id
1 'polypeptide(L)' 'MFESDEAFFTGTAAEVVPINPLDNKSIANGLRGPITEKLQKAYLDQVRGKRTENQDWHTPINS' A
#
# COMPACT_ATOMS: atom_id res chain seq x y z
N MET A 1 15.69 4.46 -6.14
CA MET A 1 15.17 3.08 -6.05
C MET A 1 16.17 2.17 -5.36
N PHE A 2 17.39 2.00 -5.90
CA PHE A 2 18.41 1.19 -5.21
C PHE A 2 18.90 1.78 -3.88
N GLU A 3 18.82 3.09 -3.67
CA GLU A 3 19.16 3.78 -2.41
C GLU A 3 17.93 4.12 -1.55
N SER A 4 16.77 3.54 -1.85
CA SER A 4 15.54 3.81 -1.10
C SER A 4 15.46 2.91 0.13
N ASP A 5 14.97 3.43 1.24
CA ASP A 5 14.71 2.63 2.45
C ASP A 5 13.48 1.71 2.27
N GLU A 6 12.52 2.13 1.46
CA GLU A 6 11.31 1.37 1.14
C GLU A 6 10.88 1.60 -0.31
N ALA A 7 10.26 0.60 -0.93
CA ALA A 7 9.57 0.73 -2.20
C ALA A 7 8.34 -0.18 -2.23
N PHE A 8 7.31 0.22 -2.98
CA PHE A 8 6.06 -0.53 -3.11
C PHE A 8 5.42 -0.30 -4.48
N PHE A 9 4.63 -1.27 -4.93
CA PHE A 9 3.73 -1.12 -6.08
C PHE A 9 2.37 -0.64 -5.64
N THR A 10 1.67 0.06 -6.54
CA THR A 10 0.26 0.40 -6.38
C THR A 10 -0.56 -0.01 -7.58
N GLY A 11 -1.78 -0.49 -7.36
CA GLY A 11 -2.73 -0.75 -8.44
C GLY A 11 -4.06 -1.26 -7.90
N THR A 12 -5.11 -1.28 -8.71
CA THR A 12 -6.43 -1.76 -8.25
C THR A 12 -6.40 -3.20 -7.74
N ALA A 13 -5.64 -4.08 -8.41
CA ALA A 13 -5.49 -5.47 -7.99
C ALA A 13 -4.35 -5.68 -6.97
N ALA A 14 -3.28 -4.88 -7.10
CA ALA A 14 -2.11 -4.99 -6.22
C ALA A 14 -2.36 -4.31 -4.86
N GLU A 15 -3.24 -3.31 -4.79
CA GLU A 15 -3.41 -2.43 -3.64
C GLU A 15 -2.13 -1.63 -3.36
N VAL A 16 -1.51 -1.81 -2.18
CA VAL A 16 -0.18 -1.33 -1.82
C VAL A 16 0.67 -2.54 -1.44
N VAL A 17 1.62 -2.94 -2.29
CA VAL A 17 2.45 -4.15 -2.11
C VAL A 17 3.91 -3.77 -1.92
N PRO A 18 4.59 -4.19 -0.84
CA PRO A 18 6.02 -3.96 -0.67
C PRO A 18 6.84 -4.61 -1.80
N ILE A 19 7.88 -3.93 -2.28
CA ILE A 19 8.85 -4.48 -3.23
C ILE A 19 10.06 -4.96 -2.44
N ASN A 20 10.33 -6.27 -2.49
CA ASN A 20 11.61 -6.84 -2.08
C ASN A 20 11.77 -8.27 -2.64
N PRO A 21 12.92 -8.63 -3.27
CA PRO A 21 14.07 -7.80 -3.66
C PRO A 21 13.89 -7.09 -5.02
N LEU A 22 14.74 -6.10 -5.31
CA LEU A 22 14.83 -5.42 -6.61
C LEU A 22 16.15 -5.81 -7.31
N ASP A 23 16.05 -6.38 -8.51
CA ASP A 23 17.21 -6.83 -9.31
C ASP A 23 18.22 -7.64 -8.49
N ASN A 24 17.71 -8.60 -7.71
CA ASN A 24 18.47 -9.46 -6.79
C ASN A 24 19.22 -8.72 -5.67
N LYS A 25 18.93 -7.44 -5.45
CA LYS A 25 19.42 -6.66 -4.32
C LYS A 25 18.27 -6.41 -3.34
N SER A 26 18.50 -6.71 -2.08
CA SER A 26 17.54 -6.36 -1.03
C SER A 26 17.38 -4.84 -0.96
N ILE A 27 16.14 -4.39 -0.81
CA ILE A 27 15.86 -3.00 -0.45
C ILE A 27 15.93 -2.92 1.08
N ALA A 28 16.78 -2.05 1.60
CA ALA A 28 17.08 -1.93 3.03
C ALA A 28 17.31 -3.29 3.73
N ASN A 29 16.49 -3.62 4.73
CA ASN A 29 16.59 -4.87 5.50
C ASN A 29 15.84 -6.06 4.86
N GLY A 30 15.27 -5.89 3.66
CA GLY A 30 14.52 -6.92 2.97
C GLY A 30 13.15 -7.24 3.58
N LEU A 31 12.60 -6.36 4.42
CA LEU A 31 11.29 -6.52 5.01
C LEU A 31 10.37 -5.37 4.61
N ARG A 32 9.05 -5.55 4.81
CA ARG A 32 8.10 -4.44 4.72
C ARG A 32 8.47 -3.40 5.76
N GLY A 33 8.77 -2.18 5.34
CA GLY A 33 9.04 -1.08 6.24
C GLY A 33 7.78 -0.41 6.82
N PRO A 34 7.95 0.43 7.86
CA PRO A 34 6.84 1.05 8.58
C PRO A 34 6.00 2.00 7.73
N ILE A 35 6.57 2.66 6.71
CA ILE A 35 5.82 3.58 5.85
C ILE A 35 4.89 2.80 4.92
N THR A 36 5.40 1.75 4.30
CA THR A 36 4.64 0.86 3.42
C THR A 36 3.52 0.18 4.19
N GLU A 37 3.77 -0.27 5.42
CA GLU A 37 2.73 -0.82 6.30
C GLU A 37 1.63 0.21 6.63
N LYS A 38 2.02 1.44 6.98
CA LYS A 38 1.08 2.52 7.26
C LYS A 38 0.21 2.84 6.04
N LEU A 39 0.80 2.90 4.85
CA LEU A 39 0.08 3.16 3.60
C LEU A 39 -0.85 2.00 3.23
N GLN A 40 -0.38 0.75 3.34
CA GLN A 40 -1.19 -0.44 3.09
C GLN A 40 -2.40 -0.49 4.02
N LYS A 41 -2.21 -0.25 5.32
CA LYS A 41 -3.31 -0.19 6.29
C LYS A 41 -4.29 0.95 5.95
N ALA A 42 -3.78 2.14 5.68
CA ALA A 42 -4.62 3.31 5.37
C ALA A 42 -5.46 3.11 4.10
N TYR A 43 -4.89 2.46 3.08
CA TYR A 43 -5.60 2.08 1.85
C TYR A 43 -6.69 1.04 2.15
N LEU A 44 -6.35 -0.06 2.82
CA LEU A 44 -7.30 -1.13 3.17
C LEU A 44 -8.46 -0.64 4.03
N ASP A 45 -8.17 0.22 5.01
CA ASP A 45 -9.21 0.82 5.85
C ASP A 45 -10.10 1.77 5.03
N GLN A 46 -9.53 2.52 4.07
CA GLN A 46 -10.30 3.36 3.15
C GLN A 46 -11.24 2.52 2.28
N VAL A 47 -10.72 1.61 1.46
CA VAL A 47 -11.51 0.88 0.47
C VAL A 47 -12.56 -0.05 1.09
N ARG A 48 -12.40 -0.43 2.37
CA ARG A 48 -13.39 -1.19 3.14
C ARG A 48 -14.40 -0.31 3.89
N GLY A 49 -14.37 1.01 3.71
CA GLY A 49 -15.31 1.97 4.30
C GLY A 49 -15.15 2.14 5.82
N LYS A 50 -13.96 1.84 6.38
CA LYS A 50 -13.69 1.99 7.83
C LYS A 50 -13.28 3.41 8.20
N ARG A 51 -13.01 4.25 7.21
CA ARG A 51 -12.56 5.64 7.37
C ARG A 51 -13.69 6.61 7.03
N THR A 52 -13.73 7.71 7.78
CA THR A 52 -14.67 8.81 7.54
C THR A 52 -14.12 9.84 6.55
N GLU A 53 -12.82 9.82 6.26
CA GLU A 53 -12.24 10.65 5.21
C GLU A 53 -12.56 10.06 3.82
N ASN A 54 -12.62 10.93 2.80
CA ASN A 54 -12.77 10.55 1.40
C ASN A 54 -13.94 9.58 1.11
N GLN A 55 -15.07 9.74 1.81
CA GLN A 55 -16.26 8.91 1.60
C GLN A 55 -16.78 9.04 0.16
N ASP A 56 -16.50 10.16 -0.51
CA ASP A 56 -16.80 10.42 -1.92
C ASP A 56 -16.06 9.49 -2.90
N TRP A 57 -15.05 8.74 -2.46
CA TRP A 57 -14.42 7.68 -3.27
C TRP A 57 -15.26 6.41 -3.39
N HIS A 58 -16.32 6.27 -2.58
CA HIS A 58 -17.18 5.09 -2.56
C HIS A 58 -18.48 5.36 -3.29
N THR A 59 -18.85 4.46 -4.19
CA THR A 59 -20.21 4.41 -4.75
C THR A 59 -20.97 3.27 -4.07
N PRO A 60 -21.83 3.54 -3.07
CA PRO A 60 -22.61 2.50 -2.42
C PRO A 60 -23.62 1.92 -3.41
N ILE A 61 -23.67 0.59 -3.50
CA ILE A 61 -24.71 -0.13 -4.22
C ILE A 61 -25.75 -0.59 -3.19
N ASN A 62 -26.93 0.01 -3.22
CA ASN A 62 -28.05 -0.46 -2.40
C ASN A 62 -28.74 -1.60 -3.16
N SER A 63 -28.94 -2.74 -2.49
CA SER A 63 -29.79 -3.84 -2.98
C SER A 63 -31.25 -3.63 -2.58
#